data_AF-A0A959QVT1-F1
#
_entry.id   AF-A0A959QVT1-F1
#
_cell.length_a   1.000
_cell.length_b   1.000
_cell.length_c   1.000
_cell.angle_alpha   90.00
_cell.angle_beta   90.00
_cell.angle_gamma   90.00
#
_symmetry.space_group_name_H-M   'P 1'
#
loop_
_entity.id
_entity.type
_entity.pdbx_description
1 polymer ?
#
loop_
_entity_poly.entity_id
_entity_poly.type
_entity_poly.pdbx_seq_one_letter_code
_entity_poly.pdbx_strand_id
1 'polypeptide(L)'
;MKSLIYVMLLMSAVMFVACNNGNDTHHDHNHDGHEHGMSNEDIPVVKAEMETDSMFQEHIDVIAHFYTHIQTALADDDTKEASIRAKQLLAHMHEYDTVTFSENEQEVYDKYEAKIVELSSAIQSAEDIDAQRKHFESMSDVMYQLVKTIGTTEPLYKSYCPMAFDGKGAMWLSETEEIANPYYGASMYSCGSVQEVVKR
;
A
#
# COMPACT_ATOMS: atom_id res chain seq x y z
N MET A 1 49.50 -16.03 -21.87
CA MET A 1 50.76 -15.24 -21.93
C MET A 1 50.48 -13.95 -21.17
N LYS A 2 50.83 -13.85 -19.87
CA LYS A 2 52.02 -13.13 -19.33
C LYS A 2 52.04 -11.67 -19.81
N SER A 3 51.99 -10.59 -19.01
CA SER A 3 52.44 -10.26 -17.64
C SER A 3 51.56 -9.10 -17.09
N LEU A 4 51.27 -8.86 -15.80
CA LEU A 4 52.08 -8.64 -14.58
C LEU A 4 53.09 -7.48 -14.65
N ILE A 5 52.74 -6.28 -14.15
CA ILE A 5 53.67 -5.34 -13.49
C ILE A 5 52.93 -4.59 -12.35
N TYR A 6 53.42 -4.80 -11.13
CA TYR A 6 53.17 -4.09 -9.86
C TYR A 6 54.01 -2.81 -9.78
N VAL A 7 53.59 -1.75 -9.06
CA VAL A 7 54.46 -0.86 -8.25
C VAL A 7 53.67 -0.12 -7.14
N MET A 8 54.04 -0.44 -5.88
CA MET A 8 54.21 0.37 -4.65
C MET A 8 53.06 1.30 -4.17
N LEU A 9 52.40 1.07 -3.01
CA LEU A 9 52.86 1.04 -1.60
C LEU A 9 53.29 2.40 -1.06
N LEU A 10 52.41 3.02 -0.25
CA LEU A 10 52.78 3.92 0.85
C LEU A 10 51.79 3.71 2.00
N MET A 11 52.28 3.08 3.06
CA MET A 11 51.69 3.11 4.39
C MET A 11 51.96 4.48 5.01
N SER A 12 50.97 5.05 5.68
CA SER A 12 51.20 5.95 6.80
C SER A 12 50.18 5.63 7.90
N ALA A 13 50.64 4.84 8.87
CA ALA A 13 50.01 4.72 10.17
C ALA A 13 50.27 6.02 10.94
N VAL A 14 49.21 6.64 11.46
CA VAL A 14 49.33 7.65 12.50
C VAL A 14 48.50 7.16 13.69
N MET A 15 49.19 6.59 14.67
CA MET A 15 48.65 6.42 16.02
C MET A 15 48.95 7.68 16.81
N PHE A 16 47.91 8.33 17.32
CA PHE A 16 48.03 9.19 18.49
C PHE A 16 47.23 8.56 19.62
N VAL A 17 47.95 8.00 20.59
CA VAL A 17 47.44 7.71 21.93
C VAL A 17 47.77 8.93 22.79
N ALA A 18 46.75 9.53 23.38
CA ALA A 18 46.90 10.39 24.55
C ALA A 18 45.70 10.16 25.47
N CYS A 19 45.94 9.51 26.61
CA CYS A 19 45.02 9.54 27.74
C CYS A 19 45.20 10.88 28.46
N ASN A 20 44.11 11.60 28.71
CA ASN A 20 44.05 12.51 29.84
C ASN A 20 42.69 12.39 30.53
N ASN A 21 42.76 12.20 31.84
CA ASN A 21 41.64 12.07 32.75
C ASN A 21 41.32 13.47 33.29
N GLY A 22 40.12 13.98 33.05
CA GLY A 22 39.68 15.30 33.50
C GLY A 22 38.16 15.34 33.54
N ASN A 23 37.65 15.42 34.76
CA ASN A 23 36.26 15.42 35.16
C ASN A 23 35.51 16.69 34.67
N ASP A 24 34.17 16.60 34.70
CA ASP A 24 33.19 17.69 34.68
C ASP A 24 32.74 18.24 33.31
N THR A 25 31.58 17.80 32.83
CA THR A 25 30.27 18.43 33.11
C THR A 25 29.21 17.90 32.14
N HIS A 26 28.09 17.45 32.70
CA HIS A 26 26.85 17.15 31.99
C HIS A 26 26.36 18.38 31.21
N HIS A 27 26.12 18.21 29.92
CA HIS A 27 25.06 18.91 29.22
C HIS A 27 24.23 17.89 28.46
N ASP A 28 23.22 17.39 29.16
CA ASP A 28 22.08 16.70 28.58
C ASP A 28 21.35 17.65 27.63
N HIS A 29 21.44 17.39 26.34
CA HIS A 29 20.43 17.82 25.39
C HIS A 29 19.49 16.64 25.18
N ASN A 30 18.43 16.61 25.98
CA ASN A 30 17.22 15.86 25.71
C ASN A 30 16.74 16.24 24.31
N HIS A 31 16.92 15.35 23.34
CA HIS A 31 15.96 15.21 22.27
C HIS A 31 14.95 14.21 22.78
N ASP A 32 13.80 14.72 23.24
CA ASP A 32 12.62 13.92 23.50
C ASP A 32 12.25 13.21 22.20
N GLY A 33 12.71 11.97 22.08
CA GLY A 33 12.19 11.02 21.14
C GLY A 33 10.73 10.79 21.52
N HIS A 34 9.82 11.40 20.76
CA HIS A 34 8.46 10.88 20.68
C HIS A 34 8.53 9.54 19.94
N GLU A 35 8.95 8.50 20.67
CA GLU A 35 8.56 7.13 20.37
C GLU A 35 7.05 7.07 20.55
N HIS A 36 6.31 7.27 19.45
CA HIS A 36 4.96 6.75 19.34
C HIS A 36 5.05 5.24 19.17
N GLY A 37 5.41 4.56 20.26
CA GLY A 37 5.13 3.14 20.42
C GLY A 37 3.61 2.99 20.41
N MET A 38 3.07 2.61 19.26
CA MET A 38 1.67 2.24 19.16
C MET A 38 1.48 0.98 20.01
N SER A 39 0.73 1.13 21.09
CA SER A 39 0.20 0.03 21.86
C SER A 39 -0.56 -0.92 20.93
N ASN A 40 -0.35 -2.22 21.10
CA ASN A 40 -1.25 -3.27 20.60
C ASN A 40 -2.62 -3.09 21.28
N GLU A 41 -3.38 -2.10 20.87
CA GLU A 41 -4.84 -2.15 20.95
C GLU A 41 -5.27 -3.21 19.93
N ASP A 42 -6.15 -4.12 20.34
CA ASP A 42 -6.64 -5.19 19.47
C ASP A 42 -7.20 -4.56 18.18
N ILE A 43 -6.52 -4.77 17.05
CA ILE A 43 -6.92 -4.21 15.75
C ILE A 43 -8.36 -4.66 15.48
N PRO A 44 -9.32 -3.73 15.29
CA PRO A 44 -10.70 -4.07 15.02
C PRO A 44 -10.85 -5.00 13.82
N VAL A 45 -11.58 -6.10 14.01
CA VAL A 45 -11.91 -7.04 12.96
C VAL A 45 -13.34 -6.78 12.49
N VAL A 46 -13.49 -6.41 11.22
CA VAL A 46 -14.78 -6.25 10.56
C VAL A 46 -15.09 -7.52 9.79
N LYS A 47 -16.19 -8.18 10.16
CA LYS A 47 -16.68 -9.38 9.48
C LYS A 47 -17.76 -8.99 8.47
N ALA A 48 -17.58 -9.33 7.20
CA ALA A 48 -18.64 -9.20 6.20
C ALA A 48 -19.69 -10.30 6.40
N GLU A 49 -20.98 -9.95 6.35
CA GLU A 49 -22.09 -10.86 6.70
C GLU A 49 -22.92 -11.29 5.48
N MET A 50 -22.56 -10.85 4.27
CA MET A 50 -23.31 -11.16 3.06
C MET A 50 -22.97 -12.56 2.52
N GLU A 51 -23.95 -13.45 2.49
CA GLU A 51 -23.86 -14.72 1.75
C GLU A 51 -23.78 -14.43 0.25
N THR A 52 -22.86 -15.11 -0.45
CA THR A 52 -22.60 -14.93 -1.89
C THR A 52 -22.47 -16.28 -2.58
N ASP A 53 -22.83 -16.32 -3.86
CA ASP A 53 -22.51 -17.46 -4.71
C ASP A 53 -21.01 -17.50 -5.04
N SER A 54 -20.51 -18.68 -5.42
CA SER A 54 -19.07 -18.87 -5.65
C SER A 54 -18.51 -18.06 -6.81
N MET A 55 -19.29 -17.86 -7.87
CA MET A 55 -18.87 -17.09 -9.05
C MET A 55 -18.79 -15.60 -8.73
N PHE A 56 -19.77 -15.07 -7.98
CA PHE A 56 -19.72 -13.69 -7.51
C PHE A 56 -18.56 -13.49 -6.52
N GLN A 57 -18.34 -14.43 -5.59
CA GLN A 57 -17.19 -14.32 -4.68
C GLN A 57 -15.84 -14.34 -5.42
N GLU A 58 -15.68 -15.25 -6.39
CA GLU A 58 -14.47 -15.31 -7.21
C GLU A 58 -14.22 -13.99 -7.97
N HIS A 59 -15.29 -13.38 -8.50
CA HIS A 59 -15.19 -12.06 -9.14
C HIS A 59 -14.69 -10.98 -8.16
N ILE A 60 -15.25 -10.90 -6.96
CA ILE A 60 -14.84 -9.93 -5.93
C ILE A 60 -13.37 -10.15 -5.51
N ASP A 61 -12.96 -11.41 -5.35
CA ASP A 61 -11.58 -11.75 -4.99
C ASP A 61 -10.59 -11.34 -6.10
N VAL A 62 -10.95 -11.52 -7.38
CA VAL A 62 -10.11 -11.09 -8.50
C VAL A 62 -10.04 -9.56 -8.62
N ILE A 63 -11.13 -8.84 -8.38
CA ILE A 63 -11.12 -7.37 -8.28
C ILE A 63 -10.15 -6.92 -7.17
N ALA A 64 -10.27 -7.51 -5.97
CA ALA A 64 -9.40 -7.20 -4.84
C ALA A 64 -7.93 -7.48 -5.15
N HIS A 65 -7.63 -8.62 -5.79
CA HIS A 65 -6.27 -9.00 -6.20
C HIS A 65 -5.63 -7.97 -7.16
N PHE A 66 -6.33 -7.53 -8.19
CA PHE A 66 -5.76 -6.52 -9.09
C PHE A 66 -5.63 -5.17 -8.39
N TYR A 67 -6.58 -4.79 -7.53
CA TYR A 67 -6.48 -3.57 -6.72
C TYR A 67 -5.23 -3.57 -5.81
N THR A 68 -4.98 -4.66 -5.07
CA THR A 68 -3.80 -4.78 -4.19
C THR A 68 -2.49 -4.81 -4.98
N HIS A 69 -2.51 -5.34 -6.20
CA HIS A 69 -1.36 -5.25 -7.09
C HIS A 69 -1.11 -3.82 -7.62
N ILE A 70 -2.15 -3.01 -7.85
CA ILE A 70 -1.97 -1.57 -8.12
C ILE A 70 -1.36 -0.88 -6.90
N GLN A 71 -1.86 -1.19 -5.70
CA GLN A 71 -1.36 -0.66 -4.43
C GLN A 71 0.14 -0.91 -4.27
N THR A 72 0.58 -2.17 -4.42
CA THR A 72 1.99 -2.56 -4.33
C THR A 72 2.84 -1.84 -5.36
N ALA A 73 2.41 -1.79 -6.63
CA ALA A 73 3.15 -1.09 -7.67
C ALA A 73 3.35 0.41 -7.36
N LEU A 74 2.33 1.08 -6.81
CA LEU A 74 2.44 2.49 -6.41
C LEU A 74 3.31 2.72 -5.18
N ALA A 75 3.38 1.74 -4.26
CA ALA A 75 4.30 1.77 -3.14
C ALA A 75 5.77 1.56 -3.59
N ASP A 76 5.98 0.86 -4.69
CA ASP A 76 7.29 0.64 -5.31
C ASP A 76 7.69 1.73 -6.32
N ASP A 77 6.90 2.80 -6.44
CA ASP A 77 7.05 3.86 -7.44
C ASP A 77 7.04 3.35 -8.91
N ASP A 78 6.50 2.16 -9.17
CA ASP A 78 6.42 1.55 -10.51
C ASP A 78 5.13 1.94 -11.23
N THR A 79 5.19 3.10 -11.90
CA THR A 79 4.06 3.65 -12.66
C THR A 79 3.60 2.74 -13.80
N LYS A 80 4.53 1.98 -14.42
CA LYS A 80 4.19 1.11 -15.54
C LYS A 80 3.44 -0.11 -15.06
N GLU A 81 3.91 -0.71 -13.97
CA GLU A 81 3.24 -1.84 -13.37
C GLU A 81 1.85 -1.43 -12.85
N ALA A 82 1.72 -0.27 -12.20
CA ALA A 82 0.42 0.26 -11.78
C ALA A 82 -0.56 0.38 -12.96
N SER A 83 -0.12 0.92 -14.11
CA SER A 83 -0.94 0.99 -15.32
C SER A 83 -1.29 -0.38 -15.91
N ILE A 84 -0.37 -1.36 -15.84
CA ILE A 84 -0.62 -2.73 -16.30
C ILE A 84 -1.70 -3.40 -15.44
N ARG A 85 -1.61 -3.28 -14.11
CA ARG A 85 -2.56 -3.87 -13.17
C ARG A 85 -3.93 -3.21 -13.27
N ALA A 86 -3.99 -1.89 -13.42
CA ALA A 86 -5.23 -1.18 -13.68
C ALA A 86 -5.89 -1.60 -15.00
N LYS A 87 -5.09 -1.85 -16.05
CA LYS A 87 -5.61 -2.41 -17.31
C LYS A 87 -6.16 -3.82 -17.14
N GLN A 88 -5.51 -4.66 -16.34
CA GLN A 88 -5.98 -6.03 -16.06
C GLN A 88 -7.29 -6.02 -15.28
N LEU A 89 -7.39 -5.15 -14.27
CA LEU A 89 -8.64 -4.92 -13.55
C LEU A 89 -9.76 -4.49 -14.50
N LEU A 90 -9.51 -3.47 -15.34
CA LEU A 90 -10.49 -3.00 -16.32
C LEU A 90 -10.94 -4.11 -17.27
N ALA A 91 -10.00 -4.91 -17.78
CA ALA A 91 -10.32 -6.03 -18.65
C ALA A 91 -11.18 -7.08 -17.94
N HIS A 92 -10.86 -7.40 -16.68
CA HIS A 92 -11.66 -8.32 -15.87
C HIS A 92 -13.09 -7.80 -15.65
N MET A 93 -13.26 -6.52 -15.32
CA MET A 93 -14.60 -5.93 -15.17
C MET A 93 -15.42 -6.11 -16.46
N HIS A 94 -14.82 -5.90 -17.62
CA HIS A 94 -15.50 -6.08 -18.91
C HIS A 94 -15.89 -7.52 -19.24
N GLU A 95 -15.25 -8.53 -18.63
CA GLU A 95 -15.68 -9.93 -18.78
C GLU A 95 -17.05 -10.18 -18.13
N TYR A 96 -17.46 -9.33 -17.19
CA TYR A 96 -18.71 -9.42 -16.44
C TYR A 96 -19.81 -8.46 -16.93
N ASP A 97 -19.58 -7.66 -17.98
CA ASP A 97 -20.54 -6.68 -18.55
C ASP A 97 -21.90 -7.29 -18.93
N THR A 98 -21.95 -8.61 -19.17
CA THR A 98 -23.16 -9.35 -19.57
C THR A 98 -23.59 -10.42 -18.56
N VAL A 99 -22.86 -10.53 -17.45
CA VAL A 99 -23.20 -11.43 -16.36
C VAL A 99 -24.28 -10.76 -15.51
N THR A 100 -25.20 -11.56 -14.99
CA THR A 100 -26.22 -11.10 -14.04
C THR A 100 -26.12 -11.96 -12.80
N PHE A 101 -26.00 -11.33 -11.64
CA PHE A 101 -25.92 -12.00 -10.35
C PHE A 101 -27.30 -12.16 -9.70
N SER A 102 -27.37 -12.73 -8.50
CA SER A 102 -28.63 -12.70 -7.74
C SER A 102 -29.02 -11.25 -7.40
N GLU A 103 -30.30 -11.02 -7.09
CA GLU A 103 -30.84 -9.66 -6.85
C GLU A 103 -30.02 -8.86 -5.83
N ASN A 104 -29.67 -9.47 -4.69
CA ASN A 104 -28.89 -8.81 -3.65
C ASN A 104 -27.44 -8.55 -4.07
N GLU A 105 -26.82 -9.46 -4.82
CA GLU A 105 -25.44 -9.30 -5.32
C GLU A 105 -25.38 -8.23 -6.39
N GLN A 106 -26.35 -8.22 -7.30
CA GLN A 106 -26.46 -7.23 -8.36
C GLN A 106 -26.65 -5.83 -7.77
N GLU A 107 -27.51 -5.66 -6.76
CA GLU A 107 -27.70 -4.36 -6.10
C GLU A 107 -26.39 -3.80 -5.52
N VAL A 108 -25.59 -4.65 -4.89
CA VAL A 108 -24.30 -4.24 -4.34
C VAL A 108 -23.28 -3.98 -5.45
N TYR A 109 -23.24 -4.81 -6.48
CA TYR A 109 -22.32 -4.68 -7.60
C TYR A 109 -22.56 -3.39 -8.39
N ASP A 110 -23.82 -3.12 -8.76
CA ASP A 110 -24.28 -1.92 -9.49
C ASP A 110 -23.87 -0.62 -8.80
N LYS A 111 -23.74 -0.65 -7.47
CA LYS A 111 -23.32 0.52 -6.68
C LYS A 111 -21.87 0.93 -6.92
N TYR A 112 -20.99 0.00 -7.27
CA TYR A 112 -19.55 0.23 -7.31
C TYR A 112 -18.91 0.01 -8.69
N GLU A 113 -19.48 -0.84 -9.55
CA GLU A 113 -18.89 -1.24 -10.83
C GLU A 113 -18.42 -0.07 -11.70
N ALA A 114 -19.29 0.91 -11.92
CA ALA A 114 -19.01 2.03 -12.82
C ALA A 114 -17.81 2.85 -12.33
N LYS A 115 -17.68 2.98 -11.00
CA LYS A 115 -16.58 3.74 -10.41
C LYS A 115 -15.26 2.96 -10.45
N ILE A 116 -15.30 1.64 -10.25
CA ILE A 116 -14.13 0.78 -10.40
C ILE A 116 -13.63 0.83 -11.85
N VAL A 117 -14.52 0.73 -12.84
CA VAL A 117 -14.20 0.84 -14.27
C VAL A 117 -13.59 2.21 -14.59
N GLU A 118 -14.25 3.31 -14.16
CA GLU A 118 -13.77 4.68 -14.36
C GLU A 118 -12.35 4.87 -13.82
N LEU A 119 -12.13 4.50 -12.56
CA LEU A 119 -10.86 4.72 -11.88
C LEU A 119 -9.75 3.79 -12.40
N SER A 120 -10.09 2.56 -12.79
CA SER A 120 -9.12 1.65 -13.44
C SER A 120 -8.64 2.23 -14.77
N SER A 121 -9.55 2.77 -15.58
CA SER A 121 -9.20 3.45 -16.82
C SER A 121 -8.36 4.71 -16.57
N ALA A 122 -8.69 5.49 -15.53
CA ALA A 122 -7.94 6.69 -15.17
C ALA A 122 -6.51 6.37 -14.68
N ILE A 123 -6.31 5.36 -13.83
CA ILE A 123 -4.98 4.91 -13.38
C ILE A 123 -4.17 4.37 -14.57
N GLN A 124 -4.80 3.59 -15.44
CA GLN A 124 -4.16 3.04 -16.64
C GLN A 124 -3.60 4.15 -17.54
N SER A 125 -4.37 5.22 -17.74
CA SER A 125 -4.08 6.29 -18.71
C SER A 125 -3.41 7.53 -18.12
N ALA A 126 -3.21 7.57 -16.81
CA ALA A 126 -2.54 8.68 -16.12
C ALA A 126 -1.13 8.95 -16.66
N GLU A 127 -0.79 10.23 -16.77
CA GLU A 127 0.49 10.68 -17.35
C GLU A 127 1.68 10.49 -16.40
N ASP A 128 1.43 10.53 -15.09
CA ASP A 128 2.44 10.47 -14.05
C ASP A 128 1.93 9.77 -12.76
N ILE A 129 2.87 9.54 -11.84
CA ILE A 129 2.61 8.85 -10.58
C ILE A 129 1.65 9.62 -9.67
N ASP A 130 1.68 10.96 -9.71
CA ASP A 130 0.83 11.79 -8.86
C ASP A 130 -0.63 11.68 -9.29
N ALA A 131 -0.88 11.64 -10.61
CA ALA A 131 -2.20 11.37 -11.16
C ALA A 131 -2.67 9.95 -10.82
N GLN A 132 -1.81 8.93 -10.94
CA GLN A 132 -2.15 7.56 -10.56
C GLN A 132 -2.53 7.46 -9.08
N ARG A 133 -1.74 8.07 -8.19
CA ARG A 133 -2.00 8.08 -6.74
C ARG A 133 -3.31 8.75 -6.37
N LYS A 134 -3.67 9.86 -7.04
CA LYS A 134 -4.97 10.53 -6.82
C LYS A 134 -6.14 9.65 -7.23
N HIS A 135 -6.06 9.00 -8.38
CA HIS A 135 -7.12 8.07 -8.80
C HIS A 135 -7.18 6.83 -7.90
N PHE A 136 -6.02 6.34 -7.44
CA PHE A 136 -5.92 5.21 -6.53
C PHE A 136 -6.48 5.53 -5.14
N GLU A 137 -6.31 6.74 -4.63
CA GLU A 137 -6.96 7.18 -3.38
C GLU A 137 -8.48 7.03 -3.47
N SER A 138 -9.09 7.55 -4.53
CA SER A 138 -10.53 7.42 -4.73
C SER A 138 -10.96 5.96 -4.98
N MET A 139 -10.11 5.16 -5.61
CA MET A 139 -10.37 3.71 -5.80
C MET A 139 -10.32 2.97 -4.47
N SER A 140 -9.43 3.37 -3.57
CA SER A 140 -9.26 2.75 -2.27
C SER A 140 -10.51 2.92 -1.40
N ASP A 141 -11.15 4.10 -1.42
CA ASP A 141 -12.42 4.32 -0.74
C ASP A 141 -13.54 3.43 -1.29
N VAL A 142 -13.65 3.34 -2.61
CA VAL A 142 -14.66 2.50 -3.29
C VAL A 142 -14.46 1.04 -2.94
N MET A 143 -13.21 0.56 -3.02
CA MET A 143 -12.86 -0.83 -2.72
C MET A 143 -13.10 -1.16 -1.26
N TYR A 144 -12.80 -0.26 -0.32
CA TYR A 144 -13.13 -0.47 1.09
C TYR A 144 -14.63 -0.61 1.32
N GLN A 145 -15.48 0.20 0.68
CA GLN A 145 -16.93 0.04 0.82
C GLN A 145 -17.44 -1.29 0.24
N LEU A 146 -16.87 -1.72 -0.89
CA LEU A 146 -17.18 -3.01 -1.51
C LEU A 146 -16.82 -4.18 -0.58
N VAL A 147 -15.54 -4.27 -0.17
CA VAL A 147 -15.06 -5.42 0.64
C VAL A 147 -15.60 -5.39 2.06
N LYS A 148 -15.94 -4.22 2.61
CA LYS A 148 -16.63 -4.14 3.91
C LYS A 148 -18.03 -4.74 3.86
N THR A 149 -18.69 -4.67 2.69
CA THR A 149 -20.05 -5.19 2.50
C THR A 149 -20.02 -6.70 2.23
N ILE A 150 -19.14 -7.13 1.33
CA ILE A 150 -19.15 -8.50 0.77
C ILE A 150 -18.08 -9.38 1.39
N GLY A 151 -16.95 -8.80 1.79
CA GLY A 151 -15.76 -9.54 2.20
C GLY A 151 -15.01 -10.14 1.02
N THR A 152 -13.81 -10.60 1.32
CA THR A 152 -12.93 -11.36 0.43
C THR A 152 -12.62 -12.70 1.10
N THR A 153 -12.24 -13.70 0.31
CA THR A 153 -11.87 -15.03 0.84
C THR A 153 -10.68 -14.93 1.79
N GLU A 154 -9.65 -14.19 1.39
CA GLU A 154 -8.51 -13.85 2.24
C GLU A 154 -8.72 -12.49 2.92
N PRO A 155 -8.20 -12.28 4.16
CA PRO A 155 -8.37 -11.02 4.87
C PRO A 155 -7.60 -9.88 4.17
N LEU A 156 -8.16 -8.67 4.25
CA LEU A 156 -7.51 -7.44 3.83
C LEU A 156 -7.30 -6.50 5.01
N TYR A 157 -6.16 -5.83 5.03
CA TYR A 157 -5.74 -4.90 6.07
C TYR A 157 -5.98 -3.47 5.60
N LYS A 158 -6.91 -2.78 6.25
CA LYS A 158 -7.12 -1.36 6.02
C LYS A 158 -6.05 -0.58 6.75
N SER A 159 -5.17 0.05 5.99
CA SER A 159 -4.11 0.91 6.48
C SER A 159 -4.45 2.38 6.28
N TYR A 160 -3.87 3.26 7.09
CA TYR A 160 -4.07 4.71 6.98
C TYR A 160 -2.76 5.46 7.25
N CYS A 161 -2.43 6.44 6.41
CA CYS A 161 -1.34 7.40 6.63
C CYS A 161 -1.94 8.79 6.82
N PRO A 162 -1.82 9.43 7.99
CA PRO A 162 -2.36 10.77 8.23
C PRO A 162 -1.65 11.86 7.43
N MET A 163 -0.44 11.59 6.94
CA MET A 163 0.35 12.56 6.20
C MET A 163 0.03 12.59 4.70
N ALA A 164 -0.68 11.59 4.17
CA ALA A 164 -1.00 11.51 2.75
C ALA A 164 -1.68 12.78 2.24
N PHE A 165 -1.31 13.19 1.02
CA PHE A 165 -1.86 14.36 0.33
C PHE A 165 -1.83 15.65 1.16
N ASP A 166 -0.64 15.99 1.66
CA ASP A 166 -0.36 17.21 2.44
C ASP A 166 -1.13 17.25 3.78
N GLY A 167 -1.17 16.10 4.47
CA GLY A 167 -1.80 15.99 5.79
C GLY A 167 -3.33 15.87 5.78
N LYS A 168 -3.94 15.66 4.61
CA LYS A 168 -5.36 15.29 4.51
C LYS A 168 -5.61 13.88 5.02
N GLY A 169 -4.61 13.02 4.85
CA GLY A 169 -4.64 11.60 5.17
C GLY A 169 -5.44 10.79 4.15
N ALA A 170 -5.08 9.51 4.03
CA ALA A 170 -5.73 8.60 3.10
C ALA A 170 -5.57 7.14 3.58
N MET A 171 -6.55 6.31 3.23
CA MET A 171 -6.57 4.88 3.54
C MET A 171 -6.36 4.04 2.29
N TRP A 172 -5.76 2.86 2.45
CA TRP A 172 -5.73 1.82 1.42
C TRP A 172 -5.98 0.43 2.03
N LEU A 173 -6.29 -0.56 1.20
CA LEU A 173 -6.30 -1.97 1.61
C LEU A 173 -5.02 -2.65 1.15
N SER A 174 -4.51 -3.59 1.95
CA SER A 174 -3.36 -4.43 1.63
C SER A 174 -3.66 -5.90 1.95
N GLU A 175 -2.94 -6.81 1.31
CA GLU A 175 -2.98 -8.25 1.61
C GLU A 175 -2.14 -8.60 2.85
N THR A 176 -1.34 -7.67 3.36
CA THR A 176 -0.43 -7.90 4.49
C THR A 176 -0.56 -6.81 5.55
N GLU A 177 -0.12 -7.12 6.78
CA GLU A 177 0.00 -6.15 7.87
C GLU A 177 1.17 -5.16 7.67
N GLU A 178 2.13 -5.49 6.79
CA GLU A 178 3.28 -4.63 6.54
C GLU A 178 2.85 -3.36 5.80
N ILE A 179 3.31 -2.20 6.31
CA ILE A 179 2.97 -0.91 5.73
C ILE A 179 3.83 -0.66 4.48
N ALA A 180 3.15 -0.67 3.34
CA ALA A 180 3.67 -0.27 2.04
C ALA A 180 2.83 0.90 1.49
N ASN A 181 3.23 2.14 1.78
CA ASN A 181 2.42 3.31 1.48
C ASN A 181 2.36 3.63 -0.03
N PRO A 182 1.19 3.50 -0.69
CA PRO A 182 1.07 3.73 -2.13
C PRO A 182 1.12 5.21 -2.53
N TYR A 183 0.93 6.14 -1.60
CA TYR A 183 0.83 7.58 -1.86
C TYR A 183 2.17 8.30 -1.86
N TYR A 184 3.18 7.71 -1.22
CA TYR A 184 4.51 8.30 -1.11
C TYR A 184 5.64 7.39 -1.58
N GLY A 185 5.36 6.10 -1.80
CA GLY A 185 6.36 5.15 -2.28
C GLY A 185 7.63 5.17 -1.45
N ALA A 186 8.80 5.17 -2.10
CA ALA A 186 10.09 5.16 -1.40
C ALA A 186 10.31 6.37 -0.47
N SER A 187 9.62 7.50 -0.69
CA SER A 187 9.81 8.70 0.12
C SER A 187 9.24 8.59 1.54
N MET A 188 8.16 7.83 1.73
CA MET A 188 7.53 7.58 3.03
C MET A 188 6.87 6.19 3.10
N TYR A 189 7.60 5.16 2.67
CA TYR A 189 7.08 3.80 2.49
C TYR A 189 6.39 3.26 3.74
N SER A 190 6.98 3.51 4.91
CA SER A 190 6.46 3.08 6.20
C SER A 190 5.49 4.06 6.87
N CYS A 191 5.07 5.15 6.21
CA CYS A 191 4.03 6.01 6.77
C CYS A 191 2.70 5.27 6.76
N GLY A 192 2.22 4.93 7.95
CA GLY A 192 0.87 4.47 8.16
C GLY A 192 0.78 3.47 9.31
N SER A 193 -0.43 3.00 9.54
CA SER A 193 -0.71 1.93 10.48
C SER A 193 -1.95 1.18 10.03
N VAL A 194 -2.02 -0.11 10.34
CA VAL A 194 -3.23 -0.91 10.16
C VAL A 194 -4.26 -0.42 11.18
N GLN A 195 -5.46 -0.11 10.69
CA GLN A 195 -6.58 0.40 11.49
C GLN A 195 -7.69 -0.64 11.63
N GLU A 196 -7.88 -1.49 10.63
CA GLU A 196 -8.93 -2.52 10.63
C GLU A 196 -8.46 -3.74 9.83
N VAL A 197 -8.92 -4.93 10.22
CA VAL A 197 -8.84 -6.15 9.39
C VAL A 197 -10.24 -6.47 8.87
N VAL A 198 -10.41 -6.48 7.56
CA VAL A 198 -11.66 -6.89 6.91
C VAL A 198 -11.54 -8.35 6.51
N LYS A 199 -12.50 -9.17 6.93
CA LYS A 199 -12.55 -10.59 6.55
C LYS A 199 -13.99 -11.07 6.41
N ARG A 200 -14.17 -12.20 5.75
CA ARG A 200 -15.44 -12.91 5.68
C ARG A 200 -15.69 -13.81 6.91
#